data_AF-A0A109LPK2-F1
#
_entry.id   AF-A0A109LPK2-F1
#
_cell.length_a   1.000
_cell.length_b   1.000
_cell.length_c   1.000
_cell.angle_alpha   90.00
_cell.angle_beta   90.00
_cell.angle_gamma   90.00
#
_symmetry.space_group_name_H-M   'P 1'
#
loop_
_entity.id
_entity.type
_entity.pdbx_description
1 polymer ?
#
loop_
_entity_poly.entity_id
_entity_poly.type
_entity_poly.pdbx_seq_one_letter_code
_entity_poly.pdbx_strand_id
1 'polypeptide(L)'
;MSDRKILGLREPSDEAPALNKKGRGWKISDKRLDELHSQARELRRHSSVAHKALAKRFATANLGRHTFKRHAVVGSAIVDFNCHSLGMAIDIFEEGENEQLAARRDKSLEAVGIKVMRIRASEVLENMDGVLARITAGMCQRIEDKQERRAEHFRSSRPARMRKQD
;
A
#
# COMPACT_ATOMS: atom_id res chain seq x y z
N MET A 1 20.32 18.43 37.55
CA MET A 1 19.00 17.78 37.64
C MET A 1 18.33 17.97 36.29
N SER A 2 18.48 17.01 35.37
CA SER A 2 17.97 17.16 33.99
C SER A 2 16.49 16.78 33.95
N ASP A 3 15.63 17.74 33.61
CA ASP A 3 14.21 17.53 33.38
C ASP A 3 13.99 16.52 32.25
N ARG A 4 13.57 15.30 32.60
CA ARG A 4 13.15 14.30 31.63
C ARG A 4 11.73 14.63 31.18
N LYS A 5 11.63 15.29 30.02
CA LYS A 5 10.36 15.51 29.33
C LYS A 5 9.76 14.14 28.98
N ILE A 6 8.69 13.76 29.68
CA ILE A 6 7.94 12.53 29.40
C ILE A 6 7.30 12.70 28.03
N LEU A 7 7.63 11.83 27.07
CA LEU A 7 6.98 11.78 25.77
C LEU A 7 5.52 11.34 26.01
N GLY A 8 4.60 12.30 25.99
CA GLY A 8 3.17 12.00 25.99
C GLY A 8 2.83 11.22 24.72
N LEU A 9 2.67 9.90 24.85
CA LEU A 9 2.11 9.08 23.79
C LEU A 9 0.66 9.52 23.59
N ARG A 10 0.39 10.24 22.50
CA ARG A 10 -0.98 10.60 22.11
C ARG A 10 -1.76 9.32 21.88
N GLU A 11 -2.94 9.21 22.46
CA GLU A 11 -3.81 8.06 22.20
C GLU A 11 -4.04 7.90 20.70
N PRO A 12 -3.92 6.68 20.15
CA PRO A 12 -4.04 6.46 18.72
C PRO A 12 -5.47 6.72 18.27
N SER A 13 -5.70 7.79 17.49
CA SER A 13 -7.01 8.06 16.88
C SER A 13 -7.26 7.14 15.68
N ASP A 14 -8.50 6.68 15.53
CA ASP A 14 -8.96 5.85 14.40
C ASP A 14 -9.20 6.64 13.09
N GLU A 15 -9.03 7.96 13.12
CA GLU A 15 -9.27 8.85 11.98
C GLU A 15 -8.07 8.89 11.01
N ALA A 16 -8.37 8.86 9.70
CA ALA A 16 -7.35 8.97 8.65
C ALA A 16 -6.70 10.37 8.67
N PRO A 17 -5.36 10.47 8.52
CA PRO A 17 -4.68 11.75 8.58
C PRO A 17 -5.03 12.64 7.37
N ALA A 18 -5.06 13.96 7.57
CA ALA A 18 -5.44 14.93 6.55
C ALA A 18 -4.55 14.85 5.29
N LEU A 19 -5.18 14.61 4.13
CA LEU A 19 -4.52 14.48 2.84
C LEU A 19 -4.25 15.86 2.21
N ASN A 20 -3.09 16.01 1.56
CA ASN A 20 -2.79 17.21 0.76
C ASN A 20 -3.07 16.93 -0.73
N LYS A 21 -3.80 17.82 -1.41
CA LYS A 21 -4.25 17.67 -2.81
C LYS A 21 -3.12 17.54 -3.86
N LYS A 22 -1.85 17.75 -3.49
CA LYS A 22 -0.68 17.60 -4.37
C LYS A 22 0.02 16.26 -4.16
N GLY A 23 -0.59 15.18 -4.65
CA GLY A 23 0.08 13.95 -5.14
C GLY A 23 0.92 13.09 -4.19
N ARG A 24 1.17 13.48 -2.92
CA ARG A 24 2.03 12.75 -1.98
C ARG A 24 1.35 12.35 -0.66
N GLY A 25 0.02 12.23 -0.68
CA GLY A 25 -0.75 11.51 0.35
C GLY A 25 -0.84 12.20 1.71
N TRP A 26 0.24 12.67 2.32
CA TRP A 26 0.24 13.23 3.67
C TRP A 26 1.24 14.37 3.85
N LYS A 27 0.96 15.26 4.81
CA LYS A 27 1.96 16.22 5.32
C LYS A 27 2.94 15.50 6.24
N ILE A 28 4.10 15.11 5.71
CA ILE A 28 5.25 14.67 6.50
C ILE A 28 6.44 15.61 6.27
N SER A 29 7.28 15.78 7.30
CA SER A 29 8.52 16.55 7.16
C SER A 29 9.53 15.79 6.32
N ASP A 30 10.44 16.50 5.65
CA ASP A 30 11.50 15.88 4.83
C ASP A 30 12.37 14.95 5.67
N LYS A 31 12.71 15.37 6.91
CA LYS A 31 13.43 14.51 7.87
C LYS A 31 12.71 13.19 8.12
N ARG A 32 11.38 13.21 8.27
CA ARG A 32 10.60 11.99 8.50
C ARG A 32 10.56 11.10 7.25
N LEU A 33 10.49 11.70 6.08
CA LEU A 33 10.56 10.97 4.81
C LEU A 33 11.92 10.27 4.65
N ASP A 34 13.02 10.94 4.98
CA ASP A 34 14.36 10.35 4.94
C ASP A 34 14.52 9.19 5.92
N GLU A 35 13.97 9.32 7.13
CA GLU A 35 13.91 8.23 8.12
C GLU A 35 13.16 7.01 7.55
N LEU A 36 12.00 7.20 6.93
CA LEU A 36 11.22 6.11 6.32
C LEU A 36 12.00 5.44 5.18
N HIS A 37 12.69 6.22 4.34
CA HIS A 37 13.53 5.67 3.29
C HIS A 37 14.73 4.90 3.84
N SER A 38 15.33 5.36 4.95
CA SER A 38 16.39 4.64 5.65
C SER A 38 15.88 3.31 6.21
N GLN A 39 14.77 3.33 6.94
CA GLN A 39 14.11 2.13 7.47
C GLN A 39 13.76 1.14 6.35
N ALA A 40 13.21 1.62 5.24
CA ALA A 40 12.90 0.78 4.09
C ALA A 40 14.15 0.13 3.48
N ARG A 41 15.33 0.79 3.52
CA ARG A 41 16.59 0.17 3.08
C ARG A 41 17.00 -0.96 4.03
N GLU A 42 16.89 -0.75 5.34
CA GLU A 42 17.17 -1.79 6.34
C GLU A 42 16.24 -2.99 6.19
N LEU A 43 14.93 -2.76 6.03
CA LEU A 43 13.96 -3.84 5.80
C LEU A 43 14.27 -4.65 4.54
N ARG A 44 14.79 -4.02 3.47
CA ARG A 44 15.22 -4.76 2.27
C ARG A 44 16.43 -5.64 2.49
N ARG A 45 17.34 -5.26 3.39
CA ARG A 45 18.52 -6.06 3.78
C ARG A 45 18.11 -7.22 4.68
N HIS A 46 17.24 -6.95 5.64
CA HIS A 46 16.81 -7.89 6.69
C HIS A 46 15.40 -8.44 6.47
N SER A 47 14.97 -8.60 5.21
CA SER A 47 13.63 -9.13 4.90
C SER A 47 13.47 -10.58 5.42
N SER A 48 12.27 -10.92 5.90
CA SER A 48 11.96 -12.28 6.34
C SER A 48 12.02 -13.30 5.19
N VAL A 49 11.98 -14.59 5.53
CA VAL A 49 12.05 -15.67 4.53
C VAL A 49 10.84 -15.61 3.60
N ALA A 50 9.64 -15.36 4.13
CA ALA A 50 8.41 -15.19 3.35
C ALA A 50 8.54 -14.03 2.34
N HIS A 51 9.04 -12.88 2.78
CA HIS A 51 9.31 -11.72 1.90
C HIS A 51 10.27 -12.06 0.76
N LYS A 52 11.35 -12.79 1.05
CA LYS A 52 12.33 -13.19 0.03
C LYS A 52 11.73 -14.18 -0.96
N ALA A 53 10.95 -15.15 -0.48
CA ALA A 53 10.28 -16.14 -1.31
C ALA A 53 9.29 -15.51 -2.28
N LEU A 54 8.41 -14.62 -1.79
CA LEU A 54 7.44 -13.94 -2.63
C LEU A 54 8.12 -12.98 -3.63
N ALA A 55 9.15 -12.25 -3.21
CA ALA A 55 9.91 -11.38 -4.10
C ALA A 55 10.57 -12.15 -5.26
N LYS A 56 11.11 -13.35 -4.98
CA LYS A 56 11.70 -14.21 -6.02
C LYS A 56 10.65 -14.61 -7.05
N ARG A 57 9.43 -14.95 -6.61
CA ARG A 57 8.31 -15.27 -7.52
C ARG A 57 7.88 -14.09 -8.35
N PHE A 58 7.76 -12.89 -7.77
CA PHE A 58 7.44 -11.68 -8.53
C PHE A 58 8.52 -11.30 -9.55
N ALA A 59 9.79 -11.58 -9.26
CA ALA A 59 10.87 -11.32 -10.22
C ALA A 59 10.81 -12.23 -11.46
N THR A 60 10.26 -13.45 -11.32
CA THR A 60 10.12 -14.41 -12.43
C THR A 60 8.75 -14.40 -13.09
N ALA A 61 7.73 -13.84 -12.43
CA ALA A 61 6.37 -13.82 -12.92
C ALA A 61 6.18 -12.79 -14.03
N ASN A 62 5.47 -13.16 -15.10
CA ASN A 62 5.04 -12.22 -16.13
C ASN A 62 3.74 -11.52 -15.69
N LEU A 63 3.89 -10.37 -15.04
CA LEU A 63 2.78 -9.53 -14.59
C LEU A 63 2.47 -8.38 -15.58
N GLY A 64 2.97 -8.49 -16.83
CA GLY A 64 2.85 -7.45 -17.84
C GLY A 64 3.49 -6.13 -17.41
N ARG A 65 2.74 -5.04 -17.46
CA ARG A 65 3.19 -3.70 -17.03
C ARG A 65 3.20 -3.48 -15.51
N HIS A 66 2.74 -4.46 -14.74
CA HIS A 66 2.58 -4.34 -13.30
C HIS A 66 3.79 -4.94 -12.59
N THR A 67 4.32 -4.22 -11.60
CA THR A 67 5.47 -4.69 -10.81
C THR A 67 5.21 -4.42 -9.34
N PHE A 68 5.70 -5.33 -8.49
CA PHE A 68 5.64 -5.20 -7.05
C PHE A 68 7.01 -4.81 -6.49
N LYS A 69 7.10 -3.62 -5.91
CA LYS A 69 8.33 -3.14 -5.27
C LYS A 69 8.33 -3.51 -3.79
N ARG A 70 9.37 -4.22 -3.36
CA ARG A 70 9.52 -4.65 -1.96
C ARG A 70 9.89 -3.49 -1.03
N HIS A 71 9.28 -3.45 0.16
CA HIS A 71 9.47 -2.45 1.22
C HIS A 71 9.35 -1.02 0.67
N ALA A 72 8.26 -0.73 -0.03
CA ALA A 72 8.08 0.56 -0.68
C ALA A 72 7.59 1.61 0.33
N VAL A 73 8.20 2.79 0.32
CA VAL A 73 7.68 3.94 1.04
C VAL A 73 6.50 4.49 0.26
N VAL A 74 5.35 4.56 0.89
CA VAL A 74 4.14 5.15 0.34
C VAL A 74 3.62 6.20 1.31
N GLY A 75 3.84 7.46 0.96
CA GLY A 75 3.45 8.56 1.82
C GLY A 75 4.15 8.47 3.17
N SER A 76 3.39 8.30 4.25
CA SER A 76 3.90 8.20 5.63
C SER A 76 4.09 6.76 6.12
N ALA A 77 3.96 5.75 5.26
CA ALA A 77 4.06 4.34 5.63
C ALA A 77 5.05 3.58 4.75
N ILE A 78 5.55 2.45 5.26
CA ILE A 78 6.30 1.45 4.49
C ILE A 78 5.37 0.24 4.35
N VAL A 79 5.25 -0.27 3.12
CA VAL A 79 4.47 -1.48 2.82
C VAL A 79 5.39 -2.56 2.27
N ASP A 80 5.10 -3.83 2.53
CA ASP A 80 6.00 -4.94 2.18
C ASP A 80 6.13 -5.13 0.68
N PHE A 81 5.03 -5.01 -0.06
CA PHE A 81 5.06 -4.89 -1.52
C PHE A 81 4.07 -3.86 -2.01
N ASN A 82 4.47 -3.05 -3.00
CA ASN A 82 3.60 -2.06 -3.62
C ASN A 82 3.58 -2.19 -5.14
N CYS A 83 2.37 -2.28 -5.71
CA CYS A 83 2.11 -2.05 -7.12
C CYS A 83 1.49 -0.67 -7.32
N HIS A 84 2.34 0.34 -7.55
CA HIS A 84 1.92 1.73 -7.71
C HIS A 84 0.92 1.90 -8.87
N SER A 85 1.12 1.20 -9.98
CA SER A 85 0.24 1.29 -11.16
C SER A 85 -1.16 0.71 -10.92
N LEU A 86 -1.35 -0.15 -9.91
CA LEU A 86 -2.67 -0.67 -9.49
C LEU A 86 -3.21 0.02 -8.23
N GLY A 87 -2.39 0.77 -7.49
CA GLY A 87 -2.79 1.24 -6.16
C GLY A 87 -3.15 0.05 -5.28
N MET A 88 -2.25 -0.92 -5.23
CA MET A 88 -2.40 -2.16 -4.47
C MET A 88 -1.11 -2.40 -3.69
N ALA A 89 -1.25 -2.74 -2.41
CA ALA A 89 -0.16 -3.15 -1.55
C ALA A 89 -0.41 -4.55 -1.00
N ILE A 90 0.67 -5.27 -0.68
CA ILE A 90 0.62 -6.55 0.01
C ILE A 90 1.36 -6.37 1.34
N ASP A 91 0.76 -6.91 2.39
CA ASP A 91 1.25 -6.91 3.78
C ASP A 91 1.44 -8.37 4.19
N ILE A 92 2.68 -8.76 4.53
CA ILE A 92 3.00 -10.09 5.02
C ILE A 92 2.85 -10.08 6.53
N PHE A 93 1.79 -10.72 7.00
CA PHE A 93 1.45 -10.80 8.41
C PHE A 93 2.16 -11.99 9.05
N GLU A 94 3.08 -11.70 9.96
CA GLU A 94 3.80 -12.69 10.75
C GLU A 94 3.00 -13.04 12.02
N GLU A 95 3.23 -14.22 12.61
CA GLU A 95 2.53 -14.61 13.84
C GLU A 95 2.87 -13.70 15.01
N GLY A 96 1.86 -13.32 15.80
CA GLY A 96 2.01 -12.43 16.96
C GLY A 96 1.92 -10.93 16.63
N GLU A 97 1.73 -10.55 15.37
CA GLU A 97 1.45 -9.16 15.00
C GLU A 97 0.06 -8.71 15.48
N ASN A 98 -0.06 -7.41 15.80
CA ASN A 98 -1.31 -6.83 16.29
C ASN A 98 -2.23 -6.42 15.13
N GLU A 99 -3.29 -7.20 14.92
CA GLU A 99 -4.25 -7.00 13.83
C GLU A 99 -4.98 -5.64 13.89
N GLN A 100 -5.23 -5.10 15.10
CA GLN A 100 -5.89 -3.79 15.24
C GLN A 100 -4.98 -2.65 14.73
N LEU A 101 -3.68 -2.74 15.01
CA LEU A 101 -2.72 -1.75 14.53
C LEU A 101 -2.57 -1.85 13.00
N ALA A 102 -2.60 -3.06 12.46
CA ALA A 102 -2.55 -3.31 11.02
C ALA A 102 -3.78 -2.72 10.31
N ALA A 103 -4.99 -2.97 10.82
CA ALA A 103 -6.24 -2.42 10.29
C ALA A 103 -6.28 -0.88 10.26
N ARG A 104 -5.69 -0.22 11.27
CA ARG A 104 -5.57 1.26 11.30
C ARG A 104 -4.67 1.78 10.18
N ARG A 105 -3.56 1.08 9.89
CA ARG A 105 -2.66 1.43 8.78
C ARG A 105 -3.37 1.28 7.44
N ASP A 106 -4.18 0.24 7.28
CA ASP A 106 -4.94 -0.02 6.06
C ASP A 106 -5.85 1.17 5.71
N LYS A 107 -6.63 1.68 6.68
CA LYS A 107 -7.51 2.86 6.46
C LYS A 107 -6.79 4.08 5.91
N SER A 108 -5.58 4.34 6.41
CA SER A 108 -4.78 5.46 5.91
C SER A 108 -4.38 5.24 4.45
N LEU A 109 -3.87 4.05 4.10
CA LEU A 109 -3.49 3.71 2.73
C LEU A 109 -4.68 3.74 1.77
N GLU A 110 -5.85 3.30 2.21
CA GLU A 110 -7.08 3.36 1.43
C GLU A 110 -7.49 4.80 1.07
N ALA A 111 -7.32 5.75 2.00
CA ALA A 111 -7.62 7.16 1.76
C ALA A 111 -6.80 7.77 0.60
N VAL A 112 -5.61 7.22 0.32
CA VAL A 112 -4.77 7.62 -0.84
C VAL A 112 -4.95 6.71 -2.04
N GLY A 113 -5.97 5.85 -2.04
CA GLY A 113 -6.35 4.99 -3.15
C GLY A 113 -5.55 3.69 -3.25
N ILE A 114 -4.92 3.26 -2.15
CA ILE A 114 -4.15 2.01 -2.07
C ILE A 114 -4.94 0.98 -1.29
N LYS A 115 -5.24 -0.14 -1.93
CA LYS A 115 -5.89 -1.29 -1.28
C LYS A 115 -4.83 -2.25 -0.77
N VAL A 116 -4.85 -2.54 0.52
CA VAL A 116 -3.90 -3.48 1.15
C VAL A 116 -4.50 -4.88 1.13
N MET A 117 -3.72 -5.86 0.70
CA MET A 117 -4.07 -7.27 0.78
C MET A 117 -3.11 -7.97 1.75
N ARG A 118 -3.66 -8.43 2.86
CA ARG A 118 -2.90 -9.13 3.90
C ARG A 118 -2.73 -10.61 3.54
N ILE A 119 -1.52 -11.13 3.71
CA ILE A 119 -1.14 -12.51 3.42
C ILE A 119 -0.37 -13.04 4.62
N ARG A 120 -0.74 -14.21 5.14
CA ARG A 120 0.01 -14.80 6.25
C ARG A 120 1.38 -15.29 5.77
N ALA A 121 2.41 -15.07 6.57
CA ALA A 121 3.76 -15.54 6.25
C ALA A 121 3.83 -17.07 6.05
N SER A 122 3.11 -17.83 6.88
CA SER A 122 2.98 -19.30 6.73
C SER A 122 2.39 -19.68 5.37
N GLU A 123 1.34 -18.99 4.92
CA GLU A 123 0.70 -19.25 3.62
C GLU A 123 1.67 -19.03 2.45
N VAL A 124 2.56 -18.02 2.53
CA VAL A 124 3.60 -17.78 1.52
C VAL A 124 4.59 -18.94 1.45
N LEU A 125 4.95 -19.51 2.60
CA LEU A 125 5.94 -20.59 2.69
C LEU A 125 5.34 -21.95 2.34
N GLU A 126 4.09 -22.19 2.70
CA GLU A 126 3.41 -23.48 2.56
C GLU A 126 2.64 -23.62 1.24
N ASN A 127 2.03 -22.54 0.74
CA ASN A 127 1.18 -22.57 -0.44
C ASN A 127 1.36 -21.32 -1.33
N MET A 128 2.56 -21.19 -1.90
CA MET A 128 2.91 -20.07 -2.78
C MET A 128 1.97 -19.94 -3.99
N ASP A 129 1.54 -21.05 -4.59
CA ASP A 129 0.71 -21.01 -5.79
C ASP A 129 -0.71 -20.50 -5.48
N GLY A 130 -1.29 -20.90 -4.35
CA GLY A 130 -2.56 -20.34 -3.85
C GLY A 130 -2.45 -18.83 -3.55
N VAL A 131 -1.33 -18.41 -2.95
CA VAL A 131 -1.03 -17.00 -2.70
C VAL A 131 -0.97 -16.20 -4.02
N LEU A 132 -0.28 -16.71 -5.04
CA LEU A 132 -0.18 -16.06 -6.35
C LEU A 132 -1.52 -15.99 -7.08
N ALA A 133 -2.35 -17.05 -6.98
CA ALA A 133 -3.70 -17.04 -7.53
C ALA A 133 -4.56 -15.94 -6.88
N ARG A 134 -4.50 -15.81 -5.54
CA ARG A 134 -5.20 -14.76 -4.80
C ARG A 134 -4.69 -13.36 -5.16
N ILE A 135 -3.38 -13.18 -5.28
CA ILE A 135 -2.78 -11.91 -5.72
C ILE A 135 -3.28 -11.54 -7.12
N THR A 136 -3.31 -12.50 -8.04
CA THR A 136 -3.75 -12.29 -9.42
C THR A 136 -5.23 -11.90 -9.47
N ALA A 137 -6.08 -12.58 -8.71
CA ALA A 137 -7.49 -12.22 -8.58
C ALA A 137 -7.65 -10.79 -8.03
N GLY A 138 -6.89 -10.42 -7.00
CA GLY A 138 -6.85 -9.06 -6.47
C GLY A 138 -6.38 -8.03 -7.51
N MET A 139 -5.39 -8.38 -8.34
CA MET A 139 -4.93 -7.51 -9.43
C MET A 139 -6.05 -7.26 -10.46
N CYS A 140 -6.78 -8.29 -10.88
CA CYS A 140 -7.89 -8.16 -11.82
C CYS A 140 -8.97 -7.20 -11.30
N GLN A 141 -9.40 -7.37 -10.04
CA GLN A 141 -10.34 -6.45 -9.38
C GLN A 141 -9.83 -5.00 -9.41
N ARG A 142 -8.54 -4.78 -9.11
CA ARG A 142 -7.95 -3.42 -9.13
C ARG A 142 -7.87 -2.82 -10.52
N ILE A 143 -7.73 -3.65 -11.56
CA ILE A 143 -7.76 -3.20 -12.95
C ILE A 143 -9.18 -2.72 -13.28
N GLU A 144 -10.20 -3.50 -12.93
CA GLU A 144 -11.62 -3.18 -13.11
C GLU A 144 -11.99 -1.86 -12.39
N ASP A 145 -11.70 -1.75 -11.09
CA ASP A 145 -11.92 -0.54 -10.28
C ASP A 145 -11.31 0.73 -10.93
N LYS A 146 -10.15 0.57 -11.58
CA LYS A 146 -9.48 1.70 -12.26
C LYS A 146 -10.10 2.02 -13.61
N GLN A 147 -10.59 1.03 -14.34
CA GLN A 147 -11.30 1.25 -15.59
C GLN A 147 -12.63 1.96 -15.32
N GLU A 148 -13.38 1.52 -14.31
CA GLU A 148 -14.66 2.13 -13.91
C GLU A 148 -14.47 3.60 -13.52
N ARG A 149 -13.51 3.89 -12.63
CA ARG A 149 -13.21 5.29 -12.24
C ARG A 149 -12.81 6.17 -13.42
N ARG A 150 -12.06 5.62 -14.40
CA ARG A 150 -11.73 6.35 -15.64
C ARG A 150 -12.96 6.61 -16.49
N ALA A 151 -13.84 5.62 -16.63
CA ALA A 151 -15.08 5.75 -17.37
C ALA A 151 -16.03 6.77 -16.72
N GLU A 152 -16.16 6.76 -15.40
CA GLU A 152 -16.89 7.76 -14.61
C GLU A 152 -16.32 9.15 -14.80
N HIS A 153 -15.01 9.32 -14.62
CA HIS A 153 -14.35 10.60 -14.83
C HIS A 153 -14.56 11.13 -16.25
N PHE A 154 -14.48 10.25 -17.26
CA PHE A 154 -14.76 10.64 -18.65
C PHE A 154 -16.23 11.06 -18.82
N ARG A 155 -17.18 10.30 -18.26
CA ARG A 155 -18.61 10.64 -18.29
C ARG A 155 -18.91 11.98 -17.61
N SER A 156 -18.29 12.26 -16.47
CA SER A 156 -18.47 13.52 -15.73
C SER A 156 -17.75 14.71 -16.36
N SER A 157 -16.63 14.47 -17.05
CA SER A 157 -15.81 15.51 -17.68
C SER A 157 -16.21 15.83 -19.13
N ARG A 158 -17.22 15.15 -19.68
CA ARG A 158 -17.75 15.48 -21.02
C ARG A 158 -18.39 16.87 -21.00
N PRO A 159 -17.91 17.83 -21.82
CA PRO A 159 -18.46 19.18 -21.85
C PRO A 159 -19.93 19.17 -22.31
N ALA A 160 -20.77 19.99 -21.67
CA ALA A 160 -22.23 20.07 -21.88
C ALA A 160 -22.66 20.48 -23.31
N ARG A 161 -21.73 20.86 -24.21
CA ARG A 161 -22.01 21.35 -25.56
C ARG A 161 -22.45 20.29 -26.58
N MET A 162 -22.47 19.01 -26.21
CA MET A 162 -22.92 17.91 -27.08
C MET A 162 -24.27 17.30 -26.62
N ARG A 163 -25.01 18.01 -25.76
CA ARG A 163 -26.36 17.63 -25.28
C ARG A 163 -27.52 18.30 -26.05
N LYS A 164 -27.23 19.12 -27.07
CA LYS A 164 -28.24 19.77 -27.92
C LYS A 164 -27.84 19.62 -29.38
N GLN A 165 -28.32 18.56 -30.02
CA GLN A 165 -28.71 18.48 -31.42
C GLN A 165 -29.37 17.10 -31.58
N ASP A 166 -30.66 17.08 -31.22
CA ASP A 166 -31.71 16.21 -31.77
C ASP A 166 -32.98 17.08 -31.79
#